data_AF-A0A965P8Z9-F1
#
_entry.id   AF-A0A965P8Z9-F1
#
_cell.length_a   1.000
_cell.length_b   1.000
_cell.length_c   1.000
_cell.angle_alpha   90.00
_cell.angle_beta   90.00
_cell.angle_gamma   90.00
#
_symmetry.space_group_name_H-M   'P 1'
#
loop_
_entity.id
_entity.type
_entity.pdbx_description
1 polymer ?
#
loop_
_entity_poly.entity_id
_entity_poly.type
_entity_poly.pdbx_seq_one_letter_code
_entity_poly.pdbx_strand_id
1 'polypeptide(L)'
;METIATLATPAPTLSAPTFSFPSISSGAVLIDLSISTWTGRKQDKRAANAVEAQNNTAVGVANVTKKLLGDCEELSAVQKFAANARNTHYAMTTPWSDLGMRLCTLPMYMGTPTRDGYEKTMSTLEQEFWRLVNNFLDAYEWELGNAQIKLGSLFNADEYPTRDKLQHKFRFRFSAVPMPTAGDWRIDINNEAAVVLKESYEKYYNQQIQATVNDIWQRVHKSVVSMIDGLDRHGIINDKGNKQKFSDSIVENVREMVDMMSMFNITNDPVMADAQRRLTLALDGVTPDALREDVHLRAETRSHVAEVKKIIDSLPGLGF
;
A
#
# COMPACT_ATOMS: atom_id res chain seq x y z
N MET A 1 18.81 85.21 -25.77
CA MET A 1 18.77 83.74 -25.71
C MET A 1 18.64 83.36 -24.24
N GLU A 2 17.41 83.23 -23.74
CA GLU A 2 17.14 82.46 -22.52
C GLU A 2 15.84 81.70 -22.77
N THR A 3 15.96 80.38 -22.70
CA THR A 3 14.97 79.41 -23.18
C THR A 3 14.07 79.01 -22.03
N ILE A 4 12.76 79.17 -22.22
CA ILE A 4 11.71 78.74 -21.30
C ILE A 4 11.66 77.20 -21.34
N ALA A 5 11.85 76.54 -20.19
CA ALA A 5 11.66 75.10 -20.05
C ALA A 5 10.40 74.82 -19.22
N THR A 6 9.36 74.32 -19.90
CA THR A 6 8.08 73.87 -19.36
C THR A 6 8.27 72.60 -18.52
N LEU A 7 7.90 72.64 -17.23
CA LEU A 7 7.85 71.48 -16.35
C LEU A 7 6.58 70.64 -16.67
N ALA A 8 6.78 69.44 -17.22
CA ALA A 8 5.72 68.45 -17.37
C ALA A 8 5.67 67.55 -16.12
N THR A 9 4.57 67.60 -15.38
CA THR A 9 4.29 66.71 -14.24
C THR A 9 3.88 65.33 -14.76
N PRO A 10 4.52 64.22 -14.35
CA PRO A 10 4.07 62.88 -14.76
C PRO A 10 2.81 62.46 -13.99
N ALA A 11 1.88 61.82 -14.70
CA ALA A 11 0.62 61.31 -14.16
C ALA A 11 0.84 60.19 -13.11
N PRO A 12 -0.03 60.05 -12.10
CA PRO A 12 0.09 59.01 -11.10
C PRO A 12 -0.17 57.63 -11.72
N THR A 13 0.85 56.78 -11.76
CA THR A 13 0.72 55.37 -12.08
C THR A 13 -0.02 54.65 -10.96
N LEU A 14 -1.22 54.16 -11.26
CA LEU A 14 -1.97 53.25 -10.38
C LEU A 14 -1.18 51.94 -10.23
N SER A 15 -0.52 51.76 -9.08
CA SER A 15 0.13 50.51 -8.70
C SER A 15 -0.92 49.40 -8.54
N ALA A 16 -0.73 48.29 -9.25
CA ALA A 16 -1.57 47.10 -9.10
C ALA A 16 -1.51 46.58 -7.65
N PRO A 17 -2.60 46.07 -7.08
CA PRO A 17 -2.60 45.52 -5.72
C PRO A 17 -1.66 44.30 -5.67
N THR A 18 -0.57 44.43 -4.94
CA THR A 18 0.31 43.32 -4.55
C THR A 18 -0.45 42.40 -3.60
N PHE A 19 -0.94 41.27 -4.11
CA PHE A 19 -1.40 40.17 -3.27
C PHE A 19 -0.18 39.48 -2.63
N SER A 20 0.03 39.71 -1.34
CA SER A 20 0.92 38.86 -0.54
C SER A 20 0.24 37.49 -0.37
N PHE A 21 0.68 36.49 -1.14
CA PHE A 21 0.20 35.13 -0.96
C PHE A 21 0.81 34.58 0.34
N PRO A 22 0.01 34.17 1.35
CA PRO A 22 0.52 33.25 2.36
C PRO A 22 1.03 32.02 1.62
N SER A 23 2.24 31.55 1.94
CA SER A 23 2.81 30.38 1.28
C SER A 23 1.82 29.21 1.35
N ILE A 24 1.55 28.56 0.22
CA ILE A 24 0.62 27.41 0.14
C ILE A 24 1.01 26.32 1.17
N SER A 25 2.30 26.21 1.48
CA SER A 25 2.85 25.32 2.51
C SER A 25 2.35 25.61 3.92
N SER A 26 2.03 26.87 4.25
CA SER A 26 1.53 27.28 5.57
C SER A 26 0.00 27.23 5.67
N GLY A 27 -0.73 26.97 4.57
CA GLY A 27 -2.19 27.12 4.50
C GLY A 27 -2.96 25.81 4.29
N ALA A 28 -2.29 24.70 4.00
CA ALA A 28 -2.93 23.45 3.60
C ALA A 28 -2.11 22.20 3.95
N VAL A 29 -2.82 21.08 4.08
CA VAL A 29 -2.28 19.73 4.27
C VAL A 29 -2.73 18.85 3.11
N LEU A 30 -1.89 17.91 2.69
CA LEU A 30 -2.30 16.83 1.79
C LEU A 30 -2.94 15.72 2.60
N ILE A 31 -3.99 15.13 2.07
CA ILE A 31 -4.67 13.99 2.66
C ILE A 31 -4.56 12.81 1.71
N ASP A 32 -4.13 11.68 2.27
CA ASP A 32 -4.26 10.37 1.67
C ASP A 32 -5.41 9.62 2.34
N LEU A 33 -6.34 9.07 1.54
CA LEU A 33 -7.50 8.30 2.00
C LEU A 33 -7.50 6.92 1.35
N SER A 34 -7.39 5.90 2.18
CA SER A 34 -7.50 4.49 1.79
C SER A 34 -8.71 3.85 2.45
N ILE A 35 -9.76 3.60 1.67
CA ILE A 35 -10.91 2.79 2.09
C ILE A 35 -10.96 1.52 1.23
N SER A 36 -10.97 0.35 1.86
CA SER A 36 -11.13 -0.96 1.20
C SER A 36 -12.35 -1.67 1.74
N THR A 37 -13.12 -2.29 0.84
CA THR A 37 -14.31 -3.07 1.17
C THR A 37 -14.32 -4.35 0.36
N TRP A 38 -14.79 -5.45 0.96
CA TRP A 38 -15.04 -6.67 0.22
C TRP A 38 -16.29 -6.52 -0.66
N THR A 39 -16.18 -6.89 -1.94
CA THR A 39 -17.27 -6.73 -2.91
C THR A 39 -18.23 -7.92 -2.96
N GLY A 40 -17.83 -9.08 -2.41
CA GLY A 40 -18.64 -10.28 -2.41
C GLY A 40 -18.95 -10.84 -3.80
N ARG A 41 -18.05 -10.64 -4.78
CA ARG A 41 -18.25 -11.09 -6.16
C ARG A 41 -17.13 -12.04 -6.59
N LYS A 42 -17.50 -13.11 -7.30
CA LYS A 42 -16.56 -14.07 -7.87
C LYS A 42 -16.99 -14.44 -9.29
N GLN A 43 -16.02 -14.49 -10.21
CA GLN A 43 -16.26 -15.03 -11.54
C GLN A 43 -16.34 -16.55 -11.47
N ASP A 44 -17.41 -17.11 -12.03
CA ASP A 44 -17.64 -18.56 -12.10
C ASP A 44 -17.30 -19.08 -13.49
N LYS A 45 -16.14 -19.74 -13.59
CA LYS A 45 -15.65 -20.29 -14.87
C LYS A 45 -16.51 -21.46 -15.36
N ARG A 46 -17.11 -22.24 -14.44
CA ARG A 46 -17.97 -23.37 -14.82
C ARG A 46 -19.26 -22.88 -15.44
N ALA A 47 -19.89 -21.88 -14.82
CA ALA A 47 -21.09 -21.26 -15.34
C ALA A 47 -20.81 -20.52 -16.67
N ALA A 48 -19.67 -19.81 -16.77
CA ALA A 48 -19.25 -19.18 -18.02
C ALA A 48 -19.11 -20.20 -19.16
N ASN A 49 -18.39 -21.31 -18.94
CA ASN A 49 -18.23 -22.36 -19.95
C ASN A 49 -19.56 -23.00 -20.36
N ALA A 50 -20.51 -23.16 -19.42
CA ALA A 50 -21.83 -23.69 -19.73
C ALA A 50 -22.64 -22.74 -20.65
N VAL A 51 -22.57 -21.43 -20.39
CA VAL A 51 -23.19 -20.40 -21.23
C VAL A 51 -22.54 -20.38 -22.62
N GLU A 52 -21.22 -20.49 -22.71
CA GLU A 52 -20.51 -20.51 -23.99
C GLU A 52 -20.87 -21.75 -24.82
N ALA A 53 -20.91 -22.92 -24.18
CA ALA A 53 -21.35 -24.16 -24.83
C ALA A 53 -22.80 -24.08 -25.31
N GLN A 54 -23.69 -23.47 -24.53
CA GLN A 54 -25.09 -23.29 -24.91
C GLN A 54 -25.26 -22.37 -26.13
N ASN A 55 -24.40 -21.37 -26.29
CA ASN A 55 -24.49 -20.37 -27.35
C ASN A 55 -23.52 -20.61 -28.51
N ASN A 56 -22.79 -21.73 -28.52
CA ASN A 56 -21.77 -22.07 -29.52
C ASN A 56 -20.73 -20.96 -29.72
N THR A 57 -20.35 -20.26 -28.64
CA THR A 57 -19.32 -19.21 -28.71
C THR A 57 -17.93 -19.81 -28.54
N ALA A 58 -16.90 -19.07 -29.00
CA ALA A 58 -15.52 -19.42 -28.67
C ALA A 58 -15.27 -19.35 -27.15
N VAL A 59 -14.29 -20.14 -26.68
CA VAL A 59 -13.93 -20.21 -25.26
C VAL A 59 -13.34 -18.88 -24.78
N GLY A 60 -13.85 -18.35 -23.68
CA GLY A 60 -13.37 -17.13 -23.03
C GLY A 60 -14.00 -15.83 -23.55
N VAL A 61 -15.09 -15.92 -24.31
CA VAL A 61 -15.85 -14.76 -24.82
C VAL A 61 -16.89 -14.28 -23.81
N ALA A 62 -17.37 -15.16 -22.92
CA ALA A 62 -18.39 -14.82 -21.92
C ALA A 62 -17.83 -14.92 -20.49
N ASN A 63 -18.26 -13.98 -19.64
CA ASN A 63 -17.94 -13.98 -18.21
C ASN A 63 -19.23 -14.01 -17.39
N VAL A 64 -19.34 -14.97 -16.48
CA VAL A 64 -20.43 -15.03 -15.49
C VAL A 64 -19.85 -14.68 -14.12
N THR A 65 -20.39 -13.65 -13.48
CA THR A 65 -20.00 -13.22 -12.14
C THR A 65 -21.17 -13.44 -11.19
N LYS A 66 -20.95 -14.23 -10.14
CA LYS A 66 -21.94 -14.43 -9.08
C LYS A 66 -21.69 -13.49 -7.90
N LYS A 67 -22.78 -13.05 -7.27
CA LYS A 67 -22.77 -12.39 -5.97
C LYS A 67 -22.77 -13.47 -4.90
N LEU A 68 -21.70 -13.58 -4.13
CA LEU A 68 -21.50 -14.63 -3.13
C LEU A 68 -22.55 -14.58 -2.03
N LEU A 69 -22.94 -13.39 -1.55
CA LEU A 69 -23.99 -13.24 -0.53
C LEU A 69 -25.34 -12.80 -1.11
N GLY A 70 -25.54 -12.90 -2.43
CA GLY A 70 -26.74 -12.40 -3.08
C GLY A 70 -26.99 -10.91 -2.77
N ASP A 71 -28.13 -10.62 -2.14
CA ASP A 71 -28.57 -9.27 -1.75
C ASP A 71 -28.49 -9.07 -0.22
N CYS A 72 -27.36 -9.41 0.39
CA CYS A 72 -27.07 -9.07 1.80
C CYS A 72 -27.10 -7.55 2.00
N GLU A 73 -28.02 -7.09 2.85
CA GLU A 73 -28.26 -5.67 3.11
C GLU A 73 -27.11 -5.04 3.90
N GLU A 74 -26.53 -5.78 4.84
CA GLU A 74 -25.43 -5.35 5.70
C GLU A 74 -24.17 -5.07 4.88
N LEU A 75 -23.82 -5.96 3.94
CA LEU A 75 -22.71 -5.75 3.03
C LEU A 75 -22.94 -4.54 2.12
N SER A 76 -24.16 -4.41 1.61
CA SER A 76 -24.58 -3.26 0.78
C SER A 76 -24.49 -1.95 1.57
N ALA A 77 -24.88 -1.95 2.85
CA ALA A 77 -24.79 -0.80 3.74
C ALA A 77 -23.34 -0.35 3.94
N VAL A 78 -22.42 -1.28 4.23
CA VAL A 78 -20.98 -0.98 4.36
C VAL A 78 -20.42 -0.38 3.06
N GLN A 79 -20.77 -0.97 1.90
CA GLN A 79 -20.29 -0.50 0.59
C GLN A 79 -20.82 0.91 0.26
N LYS A 80 -22.11 1.17 0.48
CA LYS A 80 -22.72 2.48 0.29
C LYS A 80 -22.13 3.51 1.25
N PHE A 81 -21.93 3.15 2.50
CA PHE A 81 -21.31 4.03 3.49
C PHE A 81 -19.87 4.39 3.09
N ALA A 82 -19.08 3.41 2.66
CA ALA A 82 -17.73 3.64 2.16
C ALA A 82 -17.70 4.57 0.94
N ALA A 83 -18.68 4.45 0.03
CA ALA A 83 -18.82 5.38 -1.09
C ALA A 83 -19.19 6.79 -0.62
N ASN A 84 -20.10 6.92 0.34
CA ASN A 84 -20.48 8.19 0.93
C ASN A 84 -19.30 8.86 1.66
N ALA A 85 -18.52 8.11 2.44
CA ALA A 85 -17.32 8.62 3.10
C ALA A 85 -16.30 9.19 2.10
N ARG A 86 -16.13 8.56 0.93
CA ARG A 86 -15.31 9.11 -0.16
C ARG A 86 -15.91 10.41 -0.70
N ASN A 87 -17.23 10.51 -0.86
CA ASN A 87 -17.88 11.74 -1.29
C ASN A 87 -17.71 12.87 -0.28
N THR A 88 -17.83 12.58 1.02
CA THR A 88 -17.54 13.56 2.09
C THR A 88 -16.09 14.03 2.01
N HIS A 89 -15.14 13.10 1.85
CA HIS A 89 -13.75 13.45 1.63
C HIS A 89 -13.54 14.34 0.39
N TYR A 90 -14.17 14.02 -0.74
CA TYR A 90 -14.10 14.83 -1.96
C TYR A 90 -14.73 16.21 -1.81
N ALA A 91 -15.78 16.35 -0.98
CA ALA A 91 -16.40 17.64 -0.69
C ALA A 91 -15.52 18.54 0.20
N MET A 92 -14.58 17.96 0.94
CA MET A 92 -13.68 18.68 1.85
C MET A 92 -12.29 18.92 1.28
N THR A 93 -11.95 18.29 0.15
CA THR A 93 -10.59 18.28 -0.39
C THR A 93 -10.59 18.47 -1.90
N THR A 94 -9.53 19.08 -2.44
CA THR A 94 -9.34 19.27 -3.87
C THR A 94 -8.25 18.32 -4.39
N PRO A 95 -8.32 17.82 -5.63
CA PRO A 95 -7.25 16.99 -6.18
C PRO A 95 -5.91 17.77 -6.18
N TRP A 96 -4.84 17.15 -5.68
CA TRP A 96 -3.49 17.70 -5.74
C TRP A 96 -2.63 17.00 -6.80
N SER A 97 -2.71 15.68 -6.87
CA SER A 97 -2.03 14.86 -7.87
C SER A 97 -2.91 13.72 -8.36
N ASP A 98 -2.57 13.16 -9.53
CA ASP A 98 -3.24 11.98 -10.08
C ASP A 98 -2.98 10.70 -9.27
N LEU A 99 -2.02 10.74 -8.33
CA LEU A 99 -1.68 9.64 -7.41
C LEU A 99 -2.65 9.52 -6.22
N GLY A 100 -3.77 10.24 -6.24
CA GLY A 100 -4.83 10.12 -5.24
C GLY A 100 -4.67 11.02 -4.01
N MET A 101 -3.57 11.76 -3.89
CA MET A 101 -3.42 12.77 -2.83
C MET A 101 -4.31 13.97 -3.11
N ARG A 102 -4.95 14.49 -2.06
CA ARG A 102 -5.85 15.64 -2.15
C ARG A 102 -5.48 16.72 -1.17
N LEU A 103 -5.55 17.98 -1.59
CA LEU A 103 -5.29 19.13 -0.74
C LEU A 103 -6.50 19.45 0.14
N CYS A 104 -6.27 19.63 1.43
CA CYS A 104 -7.21 20.12 2.42
C CYS A 104 -6.66 21.40 3.03
N THR A 105 -7.41 22.50 3.00
CA THR A 105 -6.96 23.75 3.62
C THR A 105 -6.98 23.63 5.15
N LEU A 106 -6.09 24.33 5.85
CA LEU A 106 -6.03 24.29 7.32
C LEU A 106 -7.35 24.67 8.01
N PRO A 107 -8.11 25.69 7.56
CA PRO A 107 -9.44 25.98 8.11
C PRO A 107 -10.43 24.83 7.92
N MET A 108 -10.34 24.08 6.81
CA MET A 108 -11.16 22.88 6.59
C MET A 108 -10.67 21.71 7.45
N TYR A 109 -9.36 21.60 7.68
CA TYR A 109 -8.76 20.55 8.50
C TYR A 109 -9.11 20.71 9.98
N MET A 110 -8.88 21.89 10.54
CA MET A 110 -9.14 22.22 11.95
C MET A 110 -10.62 22.45 12.24
N GLY A 111 -11.38 22.89 11.24
CA GLY A 111 -12.77 23.31 11.41
C GLY A 111 -12.89 24.79 11.74
N THR A 112 -14.13 25.24 11.73
CA THR A 112 -14.52 26.62 12.06
C THR A 112 -15.56 26.57 13.19
N PRO A 113 -15.88 27.69 13.86
CA PRO A 113 -16.98 27.70 14.84
C PRO A 113 -18.33 27.23 14.28
N THR A 114 -18.49 27.25 12.95
CA THR A 114 -19.70 26.85 12.23
C THR A 114 -19.65 25.42 11.69
N ARG A 115 -18.50 24.73 11.72
CA ARG A 115 -18.33 23.43 11.07
C ARG A 115 -17.20 22.62 11.71
N ASP A 116 -17.47 21.33 11.94
CA ASP A 116 -16.45 20.38 12.36
C ASP A 116 -15.31 20.23 11.34
N GLY A 117 -14.08 20.10 11.85
CA GLY A 117 -12.89 19.89 11.05
C GLY A 117 -12.87 18.54 10.32
N TYR A 118 -12.00 18.44 9.33
CA TYR A 118 -11.76 17.23 8.55
C TYR A 118 -11.42 16.02 9.43
N GLU A 119 -10.49 16.20 10.36
CA GLU A 119 -10.02 15.11 11.24
C GLU A 119 -11.16 14.54 12.08
N LYS A 120 -11.96 15.41 12.71
CA LYS A 120 -13.14 15.02 13.49
C LYS A 120 -14.19 14.34 12.60
N THR A 121 -14.51 14.94 11.45
CA THR A 121 -15.50 14.39 10.51
C THR A 121 -15.12 12.98 10.06
N MET A 122 -13.88 12.79 9.62
CA MET A 122 -13.40 11.51 9.12
C MET A 122 -13.24 10.46 10.22
N SER A 123 -12.87 10.88 11.44
CA SER A 123 -12.82 9.98 12.61
C SER A 123 -14.21 9.45 12.97
N THR A 124 -15.25 10.29 12.92
CA THR A 124 -16.64 9.86 13.12
C THR A 124 -17.08 8.87 12.03
N LEU A 125 -16.73 9.15 10.77
CA LEU A 125 -17.02 8.24 9.67
C LEU A 125 -16.28 6.90 9.81
N GLU A 126 -15.03 6.91 10.29
CA GLU A 126 -14.27 5.69 10.56
C GLU A 126 -14.95 4.83 11.62
N GLN A 127 -15.38 5.42 12.74
CA GLN A 127 -16.09 4.70 13.81
C GLN A 127 -17.39 4.08 13.29
N GLU A 128 -18.17 4.82 12.53
CA GLU A 128 -19.42 4.34 11.94
C GLU A 128 -19.18 3.25 10.88
N PHE A 129 -18.12 3.38 10.08
CA PHE A 129 -17.69 2.34 9.15
C PHE A 129 -17.40 1.02 9.89
N TRP A 130 -16.61 1.06 10.96
CA TRP A 130 -16.30 -0.13 11.75
C TRP A 130 -17.51 -0.71 12.47
N ARG A 131 -18.46 0.14 12.90
CA ARG A 131 -19.75 -0.32 13.43
C ARG A 131 -20.54 -1.12 12.40
N LEU A 132 -20.64 -0.62 11.17
CA LEU A 132 -21.32 -1.32 10.06
C LEU A 132 -20.60 -2.60 9.66
N VAL A 133 -19.26 -2.60 9.66
CA VAL A 133 -18.45 -3.81 9.39
C VAL A 133 -18.73 -4.88 10.45
N ASN A 134 -18.76 -4.52 11.73
CA ASN A 134 -19.06 -5.48 12.80
C ASN A 134 -20.47 -6.07 12.66
N ASN A 135 -21.48 -5.24 12.37
CA ASN A 135 -22.83 -5.71 12.09
C ASN A 135 -22.87 -6.72 10.93
N PHE A 136 -22.12 -6.45 9.86
CA PHE A 136 -21.98 -7.38 8.74
C PHE A 136 -21.28 -8.69 9.14
N LEU A 137 -20.22 -8.63 9.93
CA LEU A 137 -19.48 -9.82 10.38
C LEU A 137 -20.34 -10.70 11.31
N ASP A 138 -21.22 -10.10 12.12
CA ASP A 138 -22.15 -10.84 12.97
C ASP A 138 -23.28 -11.49 12.17
N ALA A 139 -23.74 -10.85 11.09
CA ALA A 139 -24.74 -11.41 10.18
C ALA A 139 -24.15 -12.42 9.17
N TYR A 140 -22.82 -12.53 9.06
CA TYR A 140 -22.15 -13.24 7.97
C TYR A 140 -22.51 -14.74 7.89
N GLU A 141 -22.58 -15.42 9.04
CA GLU A 141 -22.90 -16.85 9.08
C GLU A 141 -24.34 -17.13 8.65
N TRP A 142 -25.28 -16.25 9.04
CA TRP A 142 -26.67 -16.33 8.61
C TRP A 142 -26.79 -16.09 7.09
N GLU A 143 -26.10 -15.08 6.58
CA GLU A 143 -26.10 -14.75 5.16
C GLU A 143 -25.43 -15.83 4.29
N LEU A 144 -24.47 -16.57 4.84
CA LEU A 144 -23.89 -17.74 4.18
C LEU A 144 -24.94 -18.84 3.98
N GLY A 145 -25.77 -19.11 4.99
CA GLY A 145 -26.89 -20.06 4.89
C GLY A 145 -27.93 -19.61 3.84
N ASN A 146 -28.29 -18.33 3.84
CA ASN A 146 -29.17 -17.75 2.83
C ASN A 146 -28.58 -17.82 1.42
N ALA A 147 -27.27 -17.61 1.28
CA ALA A 147 -26.56 -17.69 0.01
C ALA A 147 -26.60 -19.10 -0.59
N GLN A 148 -26.49 -20.15 0.23
CA GLN A 148 -26.59 -21.53 -0.23
C GLN A 148 -27.96 -21.82 -0.89
N ILE A 149 -29.04 -21.29 -0.31
CA ILE A 149 -30.39 -21.43 -0.86
C ILE A 149 -30.53 -20.62 -2.16
N LYS A 150 -30.07 -19.36 -2.16
CA LYS A 150 -30.22 -18.44 -3.31
C LYS A 150 -29.38 -18.87 -4.53
N LEU A 151 -28.16 -19.35 -4.32
CA LEU A 151 -27.25 -19.73 -5.40
C LEU A 151 -27.48 -21.16 -5.91
N GLY A 152 -28.09 -22.02 -5.11
CA GLY A 152 -28.36 -23.41 -5.47
C GLY A 152 -27.10 -24.12 -5.96
N SER A 153 -27.15 -24.65 -7.20
CA SER A 153 -26.02 -25.39 -7.80
C SER A 153 -24.76 -24.56 -8.08
N LEU A 154 -24.85 -23.22 -8.04
CA LEU A 154 -23.71 -22.31 -8.20
C LEU A 154 -22.96 -22.05 -6.88
N PHE A 155 -23.50 -22.53 -5.76
CA PHE A 155 -22.87 -22.38 -4.46
C PHE A 155 -21.59 -23.22 -4.36
N ASN A 156 -20.53 -22.61 -3.83
CA ASN A 156 -19.27 -23.28 -3.55
C ASN A 156 -18.72 -22.76 -2.23
N ALA A 157 -18.63 -23.63 -1.22
CA ALA A 157 -18.21 -23.27 0.13
C ALA A 157 -16.77 -22.71 0.17
N ASP A 158 -15.88 -23.18 -0.70
CA ASP A 158 -14.47 -22.77 -0.74
C ASP A 158 -14.27 -21.31 -1.19
N GLU A 159 -15.30 -20.69 -1.77
CA GLU A 159 -15.25 -19.30 -2.23
C GLU A 159 -15.53 -18.28 -1.12
N TYR A 160 -15.96 -18.75 0.05
CA TYR A 160 -16.32 -17.92 1.19
C TYR A 160 -15.16 -17.81 2.18
N PRO A 161 -14.62 -16.61 2.42
CA PRO A 161 -13.57 -16.43 3.43
C PRO A 161 -14.12 -16.63 4.85
N THR A 162 -13.28 -17.08 5.76
CA THR A 162 -13.61 -17.10 7.20
C THR A 162 -13.80 -15.67 7.72
N ARG A 163 -14.53 -15.53 8.84
CA ARG A 163 -14.78 -14.25 9.52
C ARG A 163 -13.50 -13.42 9.71
N ASP A 164 -12.43 -14.04 10.20
CA ASP A 164 -11.14 -13.36 10.44
C ASP A 164 -10.50 -12.86 9.14
N LYS A 165 -10.46 -13.72 8.10
CA LYS A 165 -9.94 -13.34 6.77
C LYS A 165 -10.78 -12.24 6.14
N LEU A 166 -12.08 -12.22 6.42
CA LEU A 166 -13.02 -11.23 5.91
C LEU A 166 -12.82 -9.87 6.58
N GLN A 167 -12.57 -9.84 7.91
CA GLN A 167 -12.26 -8.61 8.64
C GLN A 167 -11.05 -7.88 8.04
N HIS A 168 -9.97 -8.61 7.71
CA HIS A 168 -8.77 -8.03 7.09
C HIS A 168 -8.98 -7.47 5.67
N LYS A 169 -10.12 -7.74 5.02
CA LYS A 169 -10.47 -7.15 3.71
C LYS A 169 -11.10 -5.77 3.83
N PHE A 170 -11.51 -5.37 5.03
CA PHE A 170 -12.01 -4.03 5.30
C PHE A 170 -10.87 -3.17 5.84
N ARG A 171 -10.76 -1.94 5.32
CA ARG A 171 -9.78 -0.96 5.76
C ARG A 171 -10.40 0.42 5.66
N PHE A 172 -10.20 1.22 6.68
CA PHE A 172 -10.45 2.66 6.65
C PHE A 172 -9.22 3.33 7.26
N ARG A 173 -8.53 4.15 6.47
CA ARG A 173 -7.37 4.92 6.94
C ARG A 173 -7.36 6.23 6.20
N PHE A 174 -7.18 7.31 6.94
CA PHE A 174 -6.78 8.60 6.38
C PHE A 174 -5.51 9.08 7.06
N SER A 175 -4.71 9.87 6.37
CA SER A 175 -3.48 10.44 6.92
C SER A 175 -3.25 11.83 6.34
N ALA A 176 -2.91 12.78 7.22
CA ALA A 176 -2.53 14.12 6.83
C ALA A 176 -1.02 14.19 6.66
N VAL A 177 -0.58 14.66 5.50
CA VAL A 177 0.81 14.89 5.13
C VAL A 177 0.97 16.40 4.94
N PRO A 178 1.83 17.08 5.72
CA PRO A 178 2.09 18.49 5.48
C PRO A 178 2.68 18.68 4.08
N MET A 179 2.32 19.77 3.43
CA MET A 179 2.88 20.12 2.12
C MET A 179 4.40 20.25 2.22
N PRO A 180 5.18 19.63 1.31
CA PRO A 180 6.63 19.81 1.31
C PRO A 180 6.95 21.27 0.99
N THR A 181 7.52 21.97 1.95
CA THR A 181 7.98 23.35 1.76
C THR A 181 9.23 23.32 0.90
N ALA A 182 9.21 23.99 -0.26
CA ALA A 182 10.43 24.20 -1.04
C ALA A 182 11.41 25.03 -0.21
N GLY A 183 12.48 24.40 0.29
CA GLY A 183 13.54 25.03 1.09
C GLY A 183 13.21 25.12 2.58
N ASP A 184 13.72 24.17 3.37
CA ASP A 184 13.62 24.16 4.83
C ASP A 184 14.45 25.29 5.47
N TRP A 185 13.76 26.22 6.13
CA TRP A 185 14.27 27.02 7.24
C TRP A 185 13.20 27.08 8.34
N ARG A 186 13.14 26.01 9.16
CA ARG A 186 12.69 26.02 10.56
C ARG A 186 11.48 26.91 10.88
N ILE A 187 10.30 26.30 10.78
CA ILE A 187 9.18 26.38 11.73
C ILE A 187 9.20 27.65 12.61
N ASP A 188 8.55 28.71 12.14
CA ASP A 188 7.97 29.74 13.00
C ASP A 188 6.46 29.78 12.73
N ILE A 189 5.77 28.74 13.20
CA ILE A 189 4.32 28.76 13.31
C ILE A 189 3.97 28.49 14.76
N ASN A 190 3.71 29.58 15.46
CA ASN A 190 3.23 29.66 16.83
C ASN A 190 1.73 29.30 16.86
N ASN A 191 1.39 28.03 16.63
CA ASN A 191 0.01 27.55 16.69
C ASN A 191 -0.03 26.09 17.17
N GLU A 192 -0.87 25.80 18.16
CA GLU A 192 -1.12 24.48 18.75
C GLU A 192 -1.45 23.40 17.69
N ALA A 193 -2.00 23.81 16.54
CA ALA A 193 -2.26 22.95 15.37
C ALA A 193 -1.00 22.32 14.76
N ALA A 194 0.13 23.02 14.79
CA ALA A 194 1.40 22.51 14.25
C ALA A 194 1.98 21.38 15.11
N VAL A 195 1.70 21.38 16.43
CA VAL A 195 2.16 20.34 17.35
C VAL A 195 1.42 19.03 17.09
N VAL A 196 0.09 19.08 17.00
CA VAL A 196 -0.75 17.91 16.65
C VAL A 196 -0.40 17.36 15.26
N LEU A 197 -0.15 18.25 14.30
CA LEU A 197 0.26 17.85 12.95
C LEU A 197 1.68 17.24 12.93
N LYS A 198 2.60 17.72 13.78
CA LYS A 198 3.95 17.17 13.89
C LYS A 198 3.96 15.77 14.50
N GLU A 199 3.21 15.53 15.57
CA GLU A 199 3.13 14.20 16.19
C GLU A 199 2.49 13.17 15.25
N SER A 200 1.41 13.56 14.57
CA SER A 200 0.77 12.70 13.55
C SER A 200 1.68 12.47 12.35
N TYR A 201 2.48 13.46 11.94
CA TYR A 201 3.47 13.35 10.88
C TYR A 201 4.61 12.40 11.24
N GLU A 202 5.23 12.55 12.41
CA GLU A 202 6.29 11.66 12.89
C GLU A 202 5.79 10.21 12.97
N LYS A 203 4.57 10.01 13.47
CA LYS A 203 3.93 8.69 13.49
C LYS A 203 3.69 8.13 12.09
N TYR A 204 3.17 8.93 11.16
CA TYR A 204 2.90 8.51 9.79
C TYR A 204 4.21 8.16 9.05
N TYR A 205 5.22 9.01 9.12
CA TYR A 205 6.50 8.81 8.44
C TYR A 205 7.23 7.61 9.01
N ASN A 206 7.26 7.45 10.33
CA ASN A 206 7.80 6.24 10.96
C ASN A 206 7.05 4.99 10.50
N GLN A 207 5.72 5.00 10.42
CA GLN A 207 4.96 3.87 9.89
C GLN A 207 5.29 3.55 8.43
N GLN A 208 5.44 4.57 7.57
CA GLN A 208 5.75 4.37 6.16
C GLN A 208 7.18 3.89 5.94
N ILE A 209 8.14 4.43 6.68
CA ILE A 209 9.52 3.93 6.71
C ILE A 209 9.53 2.48 7.14
N GLN A 210 8.89 2.15 8.27
CA GLN A 210 8.86 0.78 8.78
C GLN A 210 8.16 -0.18 7.81
N ALA A 211 7.06 0.23 7.17
CA ALA A 211 6.39 -0.57 6.14
C ALA A 211 7.29 -0.81 4.92
N THR A 212 8.03 0.20 4.47
CA THR A 212 8.96 0.10 3.34
C THR A 212 10.13 -0.82 3.67
N VAL A 213 10.74 -0.63 4.85
CA VAL A 213 11.83 -1.48 5.37
C VAL A 213 11.36 -2.93 5.51
N ASN A 214 10.15 -3.16 6.04
CA ASN A 214 9.58 -4.50 6.17
C ASN A 214 9.31 -5.16 4.81
N ASP A 215 8.82 -4.43 3.80
CA ASP A 215 8.62 -4.97 2.45
C ASP A 215 9.95 -5.42 1.83
N ILE A 216 11.01 -4.64 2.00
CA ILE A 216 12.37 -5.01 1.56
C ILE A 216 12.82 -6.30 2.27
N TRP A 217 12.70 -6.37 3.60
CA TRP A 217 13.04 -7.57 4.36
C TRP A 217 12.25 -8.80 3.92
N GLN A 218 10.95 -8.66 3.62
CA GLN A 218 10.12 -9.77 3.12
C GLN A 218 10.60 -10.27 1.75
N ARG A 219 10.98 -9.36 0.84
CA ARG A 219 11.51 -9.71 -0.49
C ARG A 219 12.88 -10.41 -0.39
N VAL A 220 13.76 -9.90 0.47
CA VAL A 220 15.07 -10.52 0.75
C VAL A 220 14.88 -11.91 1.36
N HIS A 221 14.03 -12.03 2.39
CA HIS A 221 13.71 -13.31 3.01
C HIS A 221 13.21 -14.34 1.99
N LYS A 222 12.24 -13.95 1.16
CA LYS A 222 11.69 -14.83 0.12
C LYS A 222 12.77 -15.31 -0.87
N SER A 223 13.68 -14.43 -1.26
CA SER A 223 14.75 -14.75 -2.21
C SER A 223 15.80 -15.67 -1.58
N VAL A 224 16.20 -15.40 -0.33
CA VAL A 224 17.11 -16.24 0.47
C VAL A 224 16.53 -17.63 0.72
N VAL A 225 15.25 -17.73 1.09
CA VAL A 225 14.55 -19.02 1.25
C VAL A 225 14.49 -19.78 -0.06
N SER A 226 14.14 -19.10 -1.16
CA SER A 226 14.13 -19.73 -2.49
C SER A 226 15.52 -20.22 -2.90
N MET A 227 16.59 -19.54 -2.47
CA MET A 227 17.95 -19.97 -2.72
C MET A 227 18.31 -21.22 -1.94
N ILE A 228 18.06 -21.25 -0.62
CA ILE A 228 18.31 -22.43 0.21
C ILE A 228 17.52 -23.64 -0.31
N ASP A 229 16.23 -23.47 -0.58
CA ASP A 229 15.36 -24.52 -1.08
C ASP A 229 15.77 -24.97 -2.50
N GLY A 230 16.29 -24.06 -3.32
CA GLY A 230 16.86 -24.38 -4.63
C GLY A 230 18.14 -25.20 -4.53
N LEU A 231 19.04 -24.85 -3.61
CA LEU A 231 20.30 -25.56 -3.36
C LEU A 231 20.06 -26.95 -2.76
N ASP A 232 19.10 -27.08 -1.85
CA ASP A 232 18.73 -28.35 -1.20
C ASP A 232 18.07 -29.33 -2.17
N ARG A 233 17.22 -28.83 -3.07
CA ARG A 233 16.56 -29.66 -4.09
C ARG A 233 17.50 -30.12 -5.20
N HIS A 234 18.65 -29.49 -5.39
CA HIS A 234 19.52 -29.80 -6.51
C HIS A 234 20.09 -31.22 -6.40
N GLY A 235 19.80 -32.05 -7.41
CA GLY A 235 20.24 -33.44 -7.47
C GLY A 235 19.26 -34.44 -6.84
N ILE A 236 18.18 -33.99 -6.20
CA ILE A 236 17.09 -34.85 -5.71
C ILE A 236 16.19 -35.27 -6.88
N ILE A 237 15.81 -36.55 -6.91
CA ILE A 237 14.83 -37.08 -7.86
C ILE A 237 13.44 -36.79 -7.31
N ASN A 238 12.62 -36.06 -8.05
CA ASN A 238 11.23 -35.80 -7.65
C ASN A 238 10.35 -37.05 -7.84
N ASP A 239 9.12 -37.02 -7.31
CA ASP A 239 8.12 -38.10 -7.45
C ASP A 239 7.79 -38.46 -8.91
N LYS A 240 8.20 -37.62 -9.87
CA LYS A 240 8.03 -37.81 -11.32
C LYS A 240 9.29 -38.38 -12.01
N GLY A 241 10.30 -38.79 -11.25
CA GLY A 241 11.53 -39.40 -11.76
C GLY A 241 12.56 -38.42 -12.36
N ASN A 242 12.34 -37.11 -12.26
CA ASN A 242 13.24 -36.09 -12.81
C ASN A 242 14.16 -35.52 -11.74
N LYS A 243 15.46 -35.41 -12.06
CA LYS A 243 16.44 -34.70 -11.21
C LYS A 243 16.11 -33.21 -11.19
N GLN A 244 15.86 -32.67 -10.01
CA GLN A 244 15.62 -31.24 -9.85
C GLN A 244 16.93 -30.47 -10.05
N LYS A 245 16.85 -29.42 -10.88
CA LYS A 245 17.98 -28.57 -11.25
C LYS A 245 17.85 -27.22 -10.56
N PHE A 246 18.97 -26.70 -10.07
CA PHE A 246 19.08 -25.34 -9.57
C PHE A 246 19.01 -24.37 -10.75
N SER A 247 18.16 -23.35 -10.66
CA SER A 247 17.91 -22.39 -11.75
C SER A 247 18.83 -21.17 -11.65
N ASP A 248 19.32 -20.67 -12.78
CA ASP A 248 20.18 -19.46 -12.84
C ASP A 248 19.49 -18.25 -12.24
N SER A 249 18.18 -18.13 -12.49
CA SER A 249 17.34 -17.03 -12.00
C SER A 249 17.35 -16.89 -10.48
N ILE A 250 17.67 -17.95 -9.72
CA ILE A 250 17.69 -17.89 -8.26
C ILE A 250 18.88 -17.07 -7.76
N VAL A 251 20.05 -17.21 -8.39
CA VAL A 251 21.24 -16.42 -8.03
C VAL A 251 21.05 -14.96 -8.42
N GLU A 252 20.48 -14.72 -9.61
CA GLU A 252 20.23 -13.36 -10.09
C GLU A 252 19.22 -12.62 -9.22
N ASN A 253 18.11 -13.27 -8.84
CA ASN A 253 17.12 -12.68 -7.93
C ASN A 253 17.75 -12.25 -6.60
N VAL A 254 18.69 -13.03 -6.04
CA VAL A 254 19.34 -12.68 -4.77
C VAL A 254 20.31 -11.52 -4.96
N ARG A 255 21.02 -11.43 -6.09
CA ARG A 255 21.86 -10.26 -6.43
C ARG A 255 21.04 -8.99 -6.56
N GLU A 256 19.91 -9.05 -7.26
CA GLU A 256 18.97 -7.93 -7.35
C GLU A 256 18.48 -7.47 -5.96
N MET A 257 18.26 -8.41 -5.03
CA MET A 257 17.87 -8.05 -3.66
C MET A 257 19.02 -7.36 -2.91
N VAL A 258 20.26 -7.80 -3.07
CA VAL A 258 21.44 -7.18 -2.46
C VAL A 258 21.61 -5.74 -2.94
N ASP A 259 21.42 -5.51 -4.24
CA ASP A 259 21.45 -4.16 -4.81
C ASP A 259 20.33 -3.29 -4.27
N MET A 260 19.10 -3.82 -4.19
CA MET A 260 17.98 -3.10 -3.57
C MET A 260 18.23 -2.76 -2.09
N MET A 261 18.80 -3.68 -1.30
CA MET A 261 19.15 -3.38 0.09
C MET A 261 20.13 -2.21 0.20
N SER A 262 21.05 -2.08 -0.75
CA SER A 262 22.00 -0.95 -0.78
C SER A 262 21.32 0.38 -1.13
N MET A 263 20.41 0.36 -2.12
CA MET A 263 19.74 1.57 -2.61
C MET A 263 18.67 2.09 -1.65
N PHE A 264 18.02 1.19 -0.92
CA PHE A 264 16.87 1.50 -0.05
C PHE A 264 17.19 1.53 1.45
N ASN A 265 18.48 1.50 1.86
CA ASN A 265 18.87 1.72 3.26
C ASN A 265 18.81 3.21 3.66
N ILE A 266 17.63 3.80 3.55
CA ILE A 266 17.38 5.24 3.77
C ILE A 266 17.57 5.62 5.25
N THR A 267 17.37 4.67 6.17
CA THR A 267 17.51 4.86 7.62
C THR A 267 18.91 4.57 8.16
N ASN A 268 19.85 4.16 7.30
CA ASN A 268 21.19 3.72 7.68
C ASN A 268 21.17 2.63 8.77
N ASP A 269 20.30 1.64 8.60
CA ASP A 269 20.15 0.51 9.52
C ASP A 269 21.41 -0.38 9.47
N PRO A 270 22.12 -0.57 10.60
CA PRO A 270 23.33 -1.39 10.65
C PRO A 270 23.04 -2.87 10.38
N VAL A 271 21.84 -3.37 10.69
CA VAL A 271 21.47 -4.77 10.47
C VAL A 271 21.24 -5.04 8.99
N MET A 272 20.59 -4.11 8.28
CA MET A 272 20.43 -4.19 6.83
C MET A 272 21.80 -4.14 6.12
N ALA A 273 22.70 -3.27 6.57
CA ALA A 273 24.06 -3.19 6.04
C ALA A 273 24.90 -4.46 6.32
N ASP A 274 24.74 -5.08 7.49
CA ASP A 274 25.42 -6.34 7.81
C ASP A 274 24.91 -7.51 6.96
N ALA A 275 23.59 -7.65 6.83
CA ALA A 275 22.97 -8.68 6.00
C ALA A 275 23.34 -8.52 4.52
N GLN A 276 23.34 -7.30 4.00
CA GLN A 276 23.80 -7.00 2.65
C GLN A 276 25.26 -7.47 2.46
N ARG A 277 26.18 -7.05 3.34
CA ARG A 277 27.60 -7.40 3.25
C ARG A 277 27.81 -8.91 3.25
N ARG A 278 27.12 -9.64 4.12
CA ARG A 278 27.19 -11.11 4.19
C ARG A 278 26.67 -11.77 2.92
N LEU A 279 25.57 -11.28 2.34
CA LEU A 279 25.05 -11.80 1.07
C LEU A 279 25.99 -11.51 -0.09
N THR A 280 26.57 -10.29 -0.15
CA THR A 280 27.57 -9.95 -1.17
C THR A 280 28.77 -10.88 -1.09
N LEU A 281 29.32 -11.11 0.10
CA LEU A 281 30.44 -12.04 0.30
C LEU A 281 30.08 -13.49 -0.03
N ALA A 282 28.87 -13.93 0.30
CA ALA A 282 28.40 -15.28 0.00
C ALA A 282 28.22 -15.55 -1.50
N LEU A 283 28.01 -14.49 -2.29
CA LEU A 283 27.75 -14.55 -3.73
C LEU A 283 28.95 -14.10 -4.58
N ASP A 284 30.02 -13.63 -3.94
CA ASP A 284 31.21 -13.16 -4.63
C ASP A 284 31.92 -14.33 -5.34
N GLY A 285 32.18 -14.17 -6.64
CA GLY A 285 32.74 -15.22 -7.49
C GLY A 285 31.85 -16.45 -7.71
N VAL A 286 30.64 -16.52 -7.15
CA VAL A 286 29.74 -17.68 -7.27
C VAL A 286 28.94 -17.60 -8.58
N THR A 287 29.08 -18.60 -9.44
CA THR A 287 28.24 -18.75 -10.65
C THR A 287 27.23 -19.88 -10.48
N PRO A 288 26.06 -19.80 -11.13
CA PRO A 288 25.08 -20.89 -11.10
C PRO A 288 25.64 -22.24 -11.56
N ASP A 289 26.55 -22.24 -12.54
CA ASP A 289 27.19 -23.46 -13.05
C ASP A 289 28.15 -24.07 -12.02
N ALA A 290 28.96 -23.23 -11.36
CA ALA A 290 29.84 -23.70 -10.28
C ALA A 290 29.05 -24.34 -9.13
N LEU A 291 27.89 -23.79 -8.78
CA LEU A 291 27.00 -24.36 -7.76
C LEU A 291 26.37 -25.71 -8.17
N ARG A 292 26.23 -25.98 -9.48
CA ARG A 292 25.73 -27.27 -9.99
C ARG A 292 26.82 -28.34 -9.99
N GLU A 293 28.04 -27.96 -10.32
CA GLU A 293 29.15 -28.90 -10.47
C GLU A 293 29.81 -29.25 -9.13
N ASP A 294 29.96 -28.28 -8.23
CA ASP A 294 30.66 -28.45 -6.96
C ASP A 294 29.69 -28.58 -5.78
N VAL A 295 29.75 -29.74 -5.11
CA VAL A 295 28.94 -30.05 -3.93
C VAL A 295 29.45 -29.30 -2.69
N HIS A 296 30.75 -29.07 -2.57
CA HIS A 296 31.34 -28.35 -1.44
C HIS A 296 31.00 -26.86 -1.51
N LEU A 297 31.18 -26.23 -2.69
CA LEU A 297 30.80 -24.84 -2.91
C LEU A 297 29.31 -24.62 -2.63
N ARG A 298 28.45 -25.56 -3.04
CA ARG A 298 27.01 -25.52 -2.76
C ARG A 298 26.70 -25.54 -1.27
N ALA A 299 27.35 -26.42 -0.51
CA ALA A 299 27.15 -26.53 0.93
C ALA A 299 27.64 -25.27 1.68
N GLU A 300 28.76 -24.69 1.24
CA GLU A 300 29.32 -23.46 1.78
C GLU A 300 28.42 -22.25 1.51
N THR A 301 28.04 -22.00 0.25
CA THR A 301 27.12 -20.92 -0.12
C THR A 301 25.79 -21.06 0.62
N ARG A 302 25.25 -22.27 0.75
CA ARG A 302 24.05 -22.54 1.54
C ARG A 302 24.23 -22.14 3.00
N SER A 303 25.36 -22.47 3.62
CA SER A 303 25.65 -22.12 5.02
C SER A 303 25.64 -20.60 5.21
N HIS A 304 26.36 -19.87 4.36
CA HIS A 304 26.43 -18.41 4.42
C HIS A 304 25.07 -17.74 4.20
N VAL A 305 24.28 -18.23 3.23
CA VAL A 305 22.92 -17.71 2.96
C VAL A 305 21.96 -18.06 4.10
N ALA A 306 22.12 -19.22 4.75
CA ALA A 306 21.33 -19.61 5.91
C ALA A 306 21.64 -18.78 7.17
N GLU A 307 22.87 -18.31 7.34
CA GLU A 307 23.20 -17.35 8.41
C GLU A 307 22.45 -16.03 8.23
N VAL A 308 22.37 -15.52 7.00
CA VAL A 308 21.60 -14.31 6.70
C VAL A 308 20.11 -14.54 6.97
N LYS A 309 19.57 -15.71 6.61
CA LYS A 309 18.19 -16.07 6.95
C LYS A 309 17.94 -15.98 8.46
N LYS A 310 18.84 -16.51 9.29
CA LYS A 310 18.71 -16.44 10.76
C LYS A 310 18.68 -15.01 11.29
N ILE A 311 19.49 -14.11 10.70
CA ILE A 311 19.48 -12.68 11.06
C ILE A 311 18.09 -12.10 10.75
N ILE A 312 17.55 -12.39 9.56
CA ILE A 312 16.23 -11.90 9.13
C ILE A 312 15.11 -12.46 10.02
N ASP A 313 15.16 -13.75 10.36
CA ASP A 313 14.19 -14.41 11.25
C ASP A 313 14.20 -13.84 12.68
N SER A 314 15.33 -13.28 13.11
CA SER A 314 15.49 -12.71 14.46
C SER A 314 14.98 -11.26 14.60
N LEU A 315 14.56 -10.64 13.50
CA LEU A 315 14.11 -9.25 13.49
C LEU A 315 12.71 -9.11 14.11
N PRO A 316 12.52 -8.19 15.09
CA PRO A 316 11.22 -7.95 15.70
C PRO A 316 10.26 -7.30 14.71
N GLY A 317 9.03 -7.81 14.62
CA GLY A 317 7.95 -7.25 13.78
C GLY A 317 7.79 -7.90 12.40
N LEU A 318 8.67 -8.83 12.03
CA LEU A 318 8.54 -9.67 10.85
C LEU A 318 8.07 -11.07 11.28
N GLY A 319 6.75 -11.25 11.41
CA GLY A 319 6.17 -12.57 11.65
C GLY A 319 6.28 -13.42 10.38
N PHE A 320 7.28 -14.30 10.31
CA PHE A 320 7.46 -15.30 9.25
C PHE A 320 6.94 -16.67 9.68
#